data_AF-A0A0G0J9M6-F1
#
_entry.id   AF-A0A0G0J9M6-F1
#
_cell.length_a   1.000
_cell.length_b   1.000
_cell.length_c   1.000
_cell.angle_alpha   90.00
_cell.angle_beta   90.00
_cell.angle_gamma   90.00
#
_symmetry.space_group_name_H-M   'P 1'
#
loop_
_entity.id
_entity.type
_entity.pdbx_description
1 polymer ?
#
loop_
_entity_poly.entity_id
_entity_poly.type
_entity_poly.pdbx_seq_one_letter_code
_entity_poly.pdbx_strand_id
1 'polypeptide(L)'
;MFVPNKSVNWILIAGIVGVVAIASFWLFKCKFCRGPKIERTLAIIKPDAVAAGNSGKIIDKIEQSGFKIVGMKKIDLTKEKAEVFYAVHKEKPFFNDLVQFMISGSVVVLILEKESAIQAWRDLMGATDPQKADNESLRKTFGTDLTKNAVHGSDSEESAKIEITKMFPDLMQ
;
A
#
# COMPACT_ATOMS: atom_id res chain seq x y z
N MET A 1 75.07 19.54 -20.96
CA MET A 1 73.76 19.35 -20.30
C MET A 1 72.74 19.11 -21.41
N PHE A 2 72.42 17.84 -21.67
CA PHE A 2 71.45 17.41 -22.69
C PHE A 2 70.15 17.10 -21.97
N VAL A 3 69.05 17.77 -22.30
CA VAL A 3 67.69 17.42 -21.86
C VAL A 3 66.92 16.92 -23.09
N PRO A 4 66.29 15.73 -23.05
CA PRO A 4 65.60 15.17 -24.20
C PRO A 4 64.16 15.68 -24.30
N ASN A 5 63.71 15.92 -25.53
CA ASN A 5 62.31 16.11 -25.87
C ASN A 5 61.66 14.74 -26.14
N LYS A 6 60.61 14.39 -25.38
CA LYS A 6 59.62 13.38 -25.78
C LYS A 6 58.23 13.83 -25.33
N SER A 7 57.58 14.64 -26.17
CA SER A 7 56.14 14.85 -26.11
C SER A 7 55.41 13.58 -26.59
N VAL A 8 55.00 12.73 -25.65
CA VAL A 8 54.01 11.68 -25.92
C VAL A 8 52.65 12.37 -26.03
N ASN A 9 51.94 12.12 -27.13
CA ASN A 9 50.67 12.75 -27.45
C ASN A 9 49.53 12.12 -26.63
N TRP A 10 49.12 12.78 -25.55
CA TRP A 10 48.10 12.32 -24.60
C TRP A 10 46.65 12.36 -25.15
N ILE A 11 46.45 12.85 -26.38
CA ILE A 11 45.11 13.15 -26.91
C ILE A 11 44.35 11.88 -27.36
N LEU A 12 45.03 10.76 -27.63
CA LEU A 12 44.33 9.55 -28.11
C LEU A 12 43.75 8.63 -27.01
N ILE A 13 44.17 8.77 -25.74
CA ILE A 13 43.72 7.85 -24.67
C ILE A 13 42.40 8.31 -24.02
N ALA A 14 42.09 9.61 -24.07
CA ALA A 14 40.89 10.16 -23.44
C ALA A 14 39.57 9.81 -24.17
N GLY A 15 39.63 9.46 -25.46
CA GLY A 15 38.43 9.20 -26.26
C GLY A 15 37.75 7.86 -26.00
N ILE A 16 38.51 6.81 -25.65
CA ILE A 16 37.98 5.44 -25.55
C ILE A 16 37.31 5.18 -24.19
N VAL A 17 37.79 5.81 -23.12
CA VAL A 17 37.23 5.62 -21.76
C VAL A 17 35.84 6.27 -21.63
N GLY A 18 35.57 7.38 -22.32
CA GLY A 18 34.29 8.09 -22.24
C GLY A 18 33.11 7.31 -22.83
N VAL A 19 33.32 6.54 -23.91
CA VAL A 19 32.23 5.84 -24.62
C VAL A 19 31.73 4.62 -23.85
N VAL A 20 32.61 3.91 -23.14
CA VAL A 20 32.24 2.72 -22.34
C VAL A 20 31.46 3.09 -21.07
N ALA A 21 31.75 4.25 -20.46
CA ALA A 21 31.04 4.74 -19.28
C ALA A 21 29.58 5.11 -19.58
N ILE A 22 29.30 5.69 -20.76
CA ILE A 22 27.95 6.11 -21.15
C ILE A 22 27.06 4.90 -21.47
N ALA A 23 27.61 3.88 -22.15
CA ALA A 23 26.88 2.63 -22.42
C ALA A 23 26.52 1.87 -21.13
N SER A 24 27.43 1.89 -20.15
CA SER A 24 27.21 1.24 -18.85
C SER A 24 26.17 1.98 -18.00
N PHE A 25 26.08 3.31 -18.12
CA PHE A 25 25.06 4.12 -17.43
C PHE A 25 23.65 3.91 -17.98
N TRP A 26 23.51 3.62 -19.28
CA TRP A 26 22.23 3.30 -19.92
C TRP A 26 21.74 1.88 -19.57
N LEU A 27 22.65 0.90 -19.52
CA LEU A 27 22.30 -0.48 -19.16
C LEU A 27 21.95 -0.67 -17.68
N PHE A 28 22.43 0.20 -16.79
CA PHE A 28 22.12 0.11 -15.35
C PHE A 28 20.71 0.62 -15.00
N LYS A 29 20.14 1.55 -15.78
CA LYS A 29 18.76 2.03 -15.58
C LYS A 29 17.68 1.02 -15.98
N CYS A 30 18.01 -0.02 -16.75
CA CYS A 30 17.02 -0.93 -17.31
C CYS A 30 16.68 -2.14 -16.41
N LYS A 31 17.34 -2.29 -15.25
CA LYS A 31 17.14 -3.47 -14.39
C LYS A 31 15.88 -3.40 -13.50
N PHE A 32 15.16 -2.28 -13.52
CA PHE A 32 13.99 -2.06 -12.65
C PHE A 32 12.90 -1.22 -13.32
N CYS A 33 12.52 -1.57 -14.54
CA CYS A 33 11.31 -1.03 -15.18
C CYS A 33 10.25 -2.14 -15.29
N ARG A 34 9.71 -2.60 -14.15
CA ARG A 34 8.40 -3.26 -14.21
C ARG A 34 7.39 -2.15 -14.39
N GLY A 35 6.71 -2.15 -15.53
CA GLY A 35 5.66 -1.16 -15.80
C GLY A 35 4.50 -1.25 -14.80
N PRO A 36 3.58 -0.28 -14.85
CA PRO A 36 2.31 -0.26 -14.14
C PRO A 36 1.65 -1.65 -13.98
N LYS A 37 1.73 -2.29 -12.80
CA LYS A 37 0.96 -3.51 -12.55
C LYS A 37 -0.40 -3.12 -11.99
N ILE A 38 -1.48 -3.52 -12.66
CA ILE A 38 -2.83 -3.45 -12.09
C ILE A 38 -2.90 -4.47 -10.95
N GLU A 39 -3.22 -3.97 -9.76
CA GLU A 39 -3.30 -4.75 -8.54
C GLU A 39 -4.71 -4.62 -7.95
N ARG A 40 -5.07 -5.61 -7.13
CA ARG A 40 -6.25 -5.55 -6.27
C ARG A 40 -5.80 -5.60 -4.81
N THR A 41 -6.41 -4.78 -3.98
CA THR A 41 -6.16 -4.76 -2.53
C THR A 41 -7.48 -4.81 -1.77
N LEU A 42 -7.44 -5.34 -0.54
CA LEU A 42 -8.58 -5.25 0.36
C LEU A 42 -8.58 -3.88 1.03
N ALA A 43 -9.74 -3.26 1.13
CA ALA A 43 -9.99 -2.13 2.01
C ALA A 43 -11.14 -2.46 2.96
N ILE A 44 -11.00 -2.09 4.24
CA ILE A 44 -12.09 -2.19 5.21
C ILE A 44 -12.27 -0.81 5.85
N ILE A 45 -13.49 -0.27 5.79
CA ILE A 45 -13.93 0.84 6.62
C ILE A 45 -14.42 0.24 7.94
N LYS A 46 -13.70 0.56 9.01
CA LYS A 46 -13.84 -0.01 10.35
C LYS A 46 -15.10 0.51 11.07
N PRO A 47 -15.54 -0.15 12.17
CA PRO A 47 -16.81 0.17 12.82
C PRO A 47 -16.92 1.61 13.33
N ASP A 48 -15.81 2.21 13.78
CA ASP A 48 -15.73 3.61 14.19
C ASP A 48 -16.14 4.58 13.08
N ALA A 49 -15.56 4.42 11.89
CA ALA A 49 -15.86 5.27 10.74
C ALA A 49 -17.26 5.02 10.17
N VAL A 50 -17.74 3.77 10.23
CA VAL A 50 -19.10 3.41 9.83
C VAL A 50 -20.13 4.03 10.79
N ALA A 51 -19.94 3.86 12.11
CA ALA A 51 -20.84 4.39 13.13
C ALA A 51 -20.88 5.94 13.13
N ALA A 52 -19.76 6.58 12.79
CA ALA A 52 -19.67 8.03 12.63
C ALA A 52 -20.30 8.56 11.30
N GLY A 53 -20.87 7.69 10.46
CA GLY A 53 -21.49 8.09 9.19
C GLY A 53 -20.49 8.51 8.11
N ASN A 54 -19.22 8.13 8.23
CA ASN A 54 -18.15 8.58 7.33
C ASN A 54 -17.90 7.63 6.14
N SER A 55 -18.62 6.52 6.02
CA SER A 55 -18.42 5.55 4.93
C SER A 55 -18.52 6.20 3.54
N GLY A 56 -19.54 7.02 3.30
CA GLY A 56 -19.71 7.69 2.00
C GLY A 56 -18.56 8.63 1.66
N LYS A 57 -18.05 9.39 2.63
CA LYS A 57 -16.91 10.30 2.44
C LYS A 57 -15.62 9.55 2.12
N ILE A 58 -15.40 8.40 2.78
CA ILE A 58 -14.23 7.55 2.53
C ILE A 58 -14.31 6.94 1.13
N ILE A 59 -15.49 6.45 0.73
CA ILE A 59 -15.74 5.90 -0.61
C ILE A 59 -15.50 6.97 -1.68
N ASP A 60 -16.07 8.16 -1.50
CA ASP A 60 -15.87 9.30 -2.41
C ASP A 60 -14.37 9.64 -2.56
N LYS A 61 -13.62 9.68 -1.45
CA LYS A 61 -12.17 9.93 -1.50
C LYS A 61 -11.40 8.81 -2.23
N ILE A 62 -11.83 7.55 -2.08
CA ILE A 62 -11.28 6.39 -2.82
C ILE A 62 -11.49 6.57 -4.32
N GLU A 63 -12.70 6.91 -4.75
CA GLU A 63 -13.03 7.11 -6.17
C GLU A 63 -12.30 8.31 -6.76
N GLN A 64 -12.26 9.44 -6.06
CA GLN A 64 -11.48 10.63 -6.43
C GLN A 64 -9.98 10.34 -6.54
N SER A 65 -9.47 9.38 -5.77
CA SER A 65 -8.07 8.93 -5.86
C SER A 65 -7.81 7.97 -7.02
N GLY A 66 -8.79 7.73 -7.89
CA GLY A 66 -8.65 6.92 -9.10
C GLY A 66 -8.65 5.42 -8.87
N PHE A 67 -9.18 4.96 -7.72
CA PHE A 67 -9.44 3.53 -7.52
C PHE A 67 -10.75 3.13 -8.18
N LYS A 68 -10.76 1.95 -8.79
CA LYS A 68 -12.00 1.27 -9.19
C LYS A 68 -12.45 0.34 -8.07
N ILE A 69 -13.70 0.46 -7.64
CA ILE A 69 -14.30 -0.47 -6.68
C ILE A 69 -14.85 -1.66 -7.47
N VAL A 70 -14.26 -2.84 -7.32
CA VAL A 70 -14.67 -4.06 -8.05
C VAL A 70 -15.53 -5.01 -7.20
N GLY A 71 -15.65 -4.74 -5.91
CA GLY A 71 -16.55 -5.44 -5.00
C GLY A 71 -16.75 -4.61 -3.74
N MET A 72 -17.96 -4.62 -3.20
CA MET A 72 -18.31 -3.93 -1.96
C MET A 72 -19.40 -4.70 -1.22
N LYS A 73 -19.27 -4.82 0.11
CA LYS A 73 -20.37 -5.27 0.98
C LYS A 73 -20.26 -4.67 2.37
N LYS A 74 -21.42 -4.48 3.01
CA LYS A 74 -21.51 -4.16 4.43
C LYS A 74 -21.83 -5.44 5.20
N ILE A 75 -21.05 -5.74 6.24
CA ILE A 75 -21.22 -6.96 7.03
C ILE A 75 -20.97 -6.68 8.52
N ASP A 76 -21.58 -7.47 9.38
CA ASP A 76 -21.19 -7.59 10.78
C ASP A 76 -20.25 -8.80 10.89
N LEU A 77 -19.05 -8.58 11.44
CA LEU A 77 -18.07 -9.66 11.62
C LEU A 77 -18.46 -10.50 12.84
N THR A 78 -18.47 -11.82 12.68
CA THR A 78 -18.50 -12.72 13.85
C THR A 78 -17.12 -12.72 14.50
N LYS A 79 -17.06 -13.09 15.78
CA LYS A 79 -15.80 -13.25 16.50
C LYS A 79 -14.86 -14.22 15.78
N GLU A 80 -15.35 -15.38 15.33
CA GLU A 80 -14.49 -16.36 14.64
C GLU A 80 -13.91 -15.78 13.34
N LYS A 81 -14.73 -15.07 12.56
CA LYS A 81 -14.25 -14.44 11.31
C LYS A 81 -13.20 -13.36 11.58
N ALA A 82 -13.40 -12.53 12.60
CA ALA A 82 -12.43 -11.51 12.99
C ALA A 82 -11.11 -12.12 13.47
N GLU A 83 -11.16 -13.17 14.29
CA GLU A 83 -9.97 -13.88 14.77
C GLU A 83 -9.19 -14.55 13.63
N VAL A 84 -9.88 -15.20 12.69
CA VAL A 84 -9.26 -15.81 11.50
C VAL A 84 -8.66 -14.76 10.57
N PHE A 85 -9.29 -13.59 10.45
CA PHE A 85 -8.78 -12.49 9.64
C PHE A 85 -7.50 -11.91 10.25
N TYR A 86 -7.51 -11.62 11.55
CA TYR A 86 -6.38 -11.01 12.28
C TYR A 86 -5.40 -12.03 12.90
N ALA A 87 -5.43 -13.30 12.49
CA ALA A 87 -4.63 -14.37 13.09
C ALA A 87 -3.11 -14.10 13.08
N VAL A 88 -2.62 -13.32 12.12
CA VAL A 88 -1.21 -12.88 12.05
C VAL A 88 -0.79 -12.06 13.29
N HIS A 89 -1.75 -11.46 13.99
CA HIS A 89 -1.54 -10.69 15.21
C HIS A 89 -1.91 -11.44 16.48
N LYS A 90 -2.25 -12.74 16.43
CA LYS A 90 -2.76 -13.51 17.58
C LYS A 90 -1.89 -13.43 18.84
N GLU A 91 -0.57 -13.43 18.68
CA GLU A 91 0.40 -13.36 19.78
C GLU A 91 0.69 -11.93 20.24
N LYS A 92 0.03 -10.91 19.68
CA LYS A 92 0.21 -9.51 20.06
C LYS A 92 -0.73 -9.15 21.22
N PRO A 93 -0.28 -8.32 22.18
CA PRO A 93 -1.08 -7.97 23.36
C PRO A 93 -2.39 -7.25 23.02
N PHE A 94 -2.46 -6.58 21.86
CA PHE A 94 -3.65 -5.85 21.41
C PHE A 94 -4.65 -6.71 20.61
N PHE A 95 -4.38 -7.99 20.38
CA PHE A 95 -5.19 -8.84 19.50
C PHE A 95 -6.66 -8.92 19.95
N ASN A 96 -6.88 -9.18 21.24
CA ASN A 96 -8.23 -9.31 21.78
C ASN A 96 -9.01 -8.01 21.64
N ASP A 97 -8.38 -6.87 21.95
CA ASP A 97 -9.01 -5.55 21.82
C ASP A 97 -9.33 -5.22 20.36
N LEU A 98 -8.43 -5.57 19.43
CA LEU A 98 -8.67 -5.43 17.99
C LEU A 98 -9.87 -6.28 17.54
N VAL A 99 -9.97 -7.54 17.96
CA VAL A 99 -11.10 -8.40 17.63
C VAL A 99 -12.39 -7.85 18.21
N GLN A 100 -12.42 -7.48 19.50
CA GLN A 100 -13.59 -6.89 20.15
C GLN A 100 -14.06 -5.61 19.46
N PHE A 101 -13.11 -4.77 19.05
CA PHE A 101 -13.43 -3.56 18.30
C PHE A 101 -14.03 -3.89 16.94
N MET A 102 -13.45 -4.82 16.18
CA MET A 102 -13.89 -5.14 14.83
C MET A 102 -15.27 -5.83 14.79
N ILE A 103 -15.70 -6.45 15.90
CA ILE A 103 -17.05 -7.03 16.05
C ILE A 103 -18.04 -6.08 16.75
N SER A 104 -17.62 -4.88 17.14
CA SER A 104 -18.49 -3.93 17.87
C SER A 104 -19.57 -3.28 17.00
N GLY A 105 -19.49 -3.45 15.67
CA GLY A 105 -20.47 -2.95 14.73
C GLY A 105 -20.14 -3.34 13.29
N SER A 106 -20.93 -2.85 12.34
CA SER A 106 -20.74 -3.17 10.93
C SER A 106 -19.45 -2.59 10.37
N VAL A 107 -18.86 -3.33 9.44
CA VAL A 107 -17.78 -2.85 8.57
C VAL A 107 -18.24 -2.77 7.13
N VAL A 108 -17.61 -1.89 6.35
CA VAL A 108 -17.75 -1.89 4.89
C VAL A 108 -16.46 -2.44 4.30
N VAL A 109 -16.55 -3.55 3.59
CA VAL A 109 -15.42 -4.20 2.95
C VAL A 109 -15.47 -3.91 1.46
N LEU A 110 -14.34 -3.51 0.88
CA LEU A 110 -14.18 -3.19 -0.52
C LEU A 110 -13.01 -3.98 -1.12
N ILE A 111 -13.11 -4.27 -2.41
CA ILE A 111 -11.99 -4.64 -3.26
C ILE A 111 -11.68 -3.44 -4.15
N LEU A 112 -10.46 -2.91 -4.02
CA LEU A 112 -9.99 -1.77 -4.79
C LEU A 112 -9.03 -2.24 -5.88
N GLU A 113 -9.21 -1.76 -7.10
CA GLU A 113 -8.37 -2.04 -8.27
C GLU A 113 -7.76 -0.74 -8.79
N LYS A 114 -6.44 -0.73 -8.96
CA LYS A 114 -5.66 0.39 -9.51
C LYS A 114 -4.26 -0.12 -9.90
N GLU A 115 -3.55 0.64 -10.72
CA GLU A 115 -2.10 0.50 -10.79
C GLU A 115 -1.47 0.68 -9.40
N SER A 116 -0.64 -0.27 -8.97
CA SER A 116 0.02 -0.27 -7.66
C SER A 116 -0.97 -0.03 -6.50
N ALA A 117 -2.16 -0.64 -6.58
CA ALA A 117 -3.27 -0.39 -5.69
C ALA A 117 -2.93 -0.57 -4.21
N ILE A 118 -2.05 -1.53 -3.88
CA ILE A 118 -1.67 -1.79 -2.49
C ILE A 118 -0.92 -0.59 -1.92
N GLN A 119 0.12 -0.13 -2.60
CA GLN A 119 0.90 1.03 -2.16
C GLN A 119 0.03 2.30 -2.15
N ALA A 120 -0.68 2.56 -3.25
CA ALA A 120 -1.54 3.74 -3.36
C ALA A 120 -2.62 3.78 -2.25
N TRP A 121 -3.15 2.61 -1.86
CA TRP A 121 -4.16 2.55 -0.80
C TRP A 121 -3.52 2.84 0.56
N ARG A 122 -2.33 2.32 0.82
CA ARG A 122 -1.57 2.61 2.05
C ARG A 122 -1.22 4.08 2.18
N ASP A 123 -0.84 4.72 1.07
CA ASP A 123 -0.56 6.15 1.03
C ASP A 123 -1.82 6.96 1.35
N LEU A 124 -2.96 6.61 0.74
CA LEU A 124 -4.24 7.27 1.00
C LEU A 124 -4.73 7.06 2.45
N MET A 125 -4.52 5.87 3.01
CA MET A 125 -4.82 5.60 4.42
C MET A 125 -3.98 6.46 5.35
N GLY A 126 -2.68 6.63 5.06
CA GLY A 126 -1.70 7.27 5.93
C GLY A 126 -1.17 6.36 7.04
N ALA A 127 -0.29 6.91 7.88
CA ALA A 127 0.32 6.17 8.99
C ALA A 127 -0.74 5.57 9.94
N THR A 128 -0.45 4.38 10.50
CA THR A 128 -1.39 3.64 11.39
C THR A 128 -1.83 4.46 12.59
N ASP A 129 -0.95 5.31 13.12
CA ASP A 129 -1.22 6.28 14.18
C ASP A 129 -1.76 7.58 13.54
N PRO A 130 -3.04 7.93 13.75
CA PRO A 130 -3.62 9.17 13.26
C PRO A 130 -2.83 10.43 13.63
N GLN A 131 -2.12 10.43 14.76
CA GLN A 131 -1.34 11.61 15.19
C GLN A 131 -0.12 11.84 14.29
N LYS A 132 0.41 10.77 13.69
CA LYS A 132 1.58 10.77 12.81
C LYS A 132 1.22 10.72 11.33
N ALA A 133 -0.06 10.62 11.01
CA ALA A 133 -0.54 10.56 9.63
C ALA A 133 -0.62 11.95 8.99
N ASP A 134 -0.41 12.01 7.68
CA ASP A 134 -0.45 13.26 6.91
C ASP A 134 -1.85 13.89 6.95
N ASN A 135 -1.91 15.23 6.90
CA ASN A 135 -3.14 16.02 7.02
C ASN A 135 -4.26 15.64 6.04
N GLU A 136 -3.91 15.09 4.87
CA GLU A 136 -4.88 14.71 3.84
C GLU A 136 -5.27 13.22 3.88
N SER A 137 -4.65 12.45 4.76
CA SER A 137 -4.87 11.00 4.85
C SER A 137 -6.20 10.67 5.54
N LEU A 138 -6.74 9.49 5.23
CA LEU A 138 -7.98 9.01 5.84
C LEU A 138 -7.83 8.82 7.35
N ARG A 139 -6.69 8.30 7.82
CA ARG A 139 -6.45 8.08 9.26
C ARG A 139 -6.36 9.37 10.04
N LYS A 140 -5.76 10.41 9.46
CA LYS A 140 -5.72 11.73 10.09
C LYS A 140 -7.11 12.37 10.21
N THR A 141 -7.94 12.18 9.19
CA THR A 141 -9.26 12.80 9.10
C THR A 141 -10.30 12.06 9.94
N PHE A 142 -10.26 10.73 9.96
CA PHE A 142 -11.34 9.90 10.52
C PHE A 142 -10.92 9.00 11.69
N GLY A 143 -9.61 8.82 11.93
CA GLY A 143 -9.11 8.00 13.02
C GLY A 143 -8.98 8.78 14.33
N THR A 144 -9.19 8.09 15.46
CA THR A 144 -9.06 8.65 16.81
C THR A 144 -7.83 8.13 17.55
N ASP A 145 -7.45 6.87 17.34
CA ASP A 145 -6.31 6.23 17.99
C ASP A 145 -5.76 5.07 17.15
N LEU A 146 -4.80 4.31 17.69
CA LEU A 146 -4.16 3.18 17.00
C LEU A 146 -5.12 2.04 16.61
N THR A 147 -6.15 1.79 17.42
CA THR A 147 -7.14 0.74 17.20
C THR A 147 -8.26 1.25 16.30
N LYS A 148 -8.83 2.41 16.67
CA LYS A 148 -9.89 3.14 15.97
C LYS A 148 -9.29 4.13 14.98
N ASN A 149 -8.62 3.59 13.97
CA ASN A 149 -7.99 4.36 12.90
C ASN A 149 -8.77 4.32 11.59
N ALA A 150 -10.10 4.18 11.63
CA ALA A 150 -11.03 4.25 10.51
C ALA A 150 -10.91 3.19 9.39
N VAL A 151 -9.70 2.79 8.98
CA VAL A 151 -9.48 1.97 7.77
C VAL A 151 -8.36 0.94 7.92
N HIS A 152 -8.57 -0.22 7.30
CA HIS A 152 -7.58 -1.29 7.10
C HIS A 152 -7.28 -1.48 5.61
N GLY A 153 -6.07 -1.96 5.32
CA GLY A 153 -5.70 -2.42 3.99
C GLY A 153 -4.53 -3.38 4.02
N SER A 154 -4.45 -4.21 3.00
CA SER A 154 -3.41 -5.21 2.84
C SER A 154 -2.01 -4.56 2.74
N ASP A 155 -0.97 -5.29 3.16
CA ASP A 155 0.42 -4.81 3.19
C ASP A 155 1.30 -5.37 2.05
N SER A 156 0.88 -6.48 1.43
CA SER A 156 1.54 -7.10 0.28
C SER A 156 0.53 -7.73 -0.68
N GLU A 157 1.01 -8.16 -1.84
CA GLU A 157 0.18 -8.85 -2.84
C GLU A 157 -0.31 -10.21 -2.31
N GLU A 158 0.53 -10.92 -1.55
CA GLU A 158 0.17 -12.17 -0.90
C GLU A 158 -0.92 -11.97 0.14
N SER A 159 -0.76 -10.97 1.02
CA SER A 159 -1.78 -10.61 2.01
C SER A 159 -3.08 -10.19 1.33
N ALA A 160 -3.02 -9.38 0.27
CA ALA A 160 -4.20 -8.95 -0.47
C ALA A 160 -4.99 -10.14 -1.04
N LYS A 161 -4.31 -11.12 -1.65
CA LYS A 161 -4.98 -12.33 -2.16
C LYS A 161 -5.67 -13.13 -1.05
N ILE A 162 -4.98 -13.36 0.06
CA ILE A 162 -5.52 -14.10 1.20
C ILE A 162 -6.71 -13.35 1.81
N GLU A 163 -6.56 -12.06 2.08
CA GLU A 163 -7.58 -11.21 2.69
C GLU A 163 -8.83 -11.08 1.80
N ILE A 164 -8.65 -10.86 0.50
CA ILE A 164 -9.75 -10.83 -0.48
C ILE A 164 -10.47 -12.17 -0.51
N THR A 165 -9.75 -13.30 -0.55
CA THR A 165 -10.37 -14.64 -0.57
C THR A 165 -11.19 -14.91 0.68
N LYS A 166 -10.65 -14.53 1.86
CA LYS A 166 -11.37 -14.65 3.15
C LYS A 166 -12.64 -13.81 3.18
N MET A 167 -12.61 -12.61 2.60
CA MET A 167 -13.73 -11.67 2.63
C MET A 167 -14.72 -11.86 1.47
N PHE A 168 -14.29 -12.30 0.30
CA PHE A 168 -15.10 -12.45 -0.92
C PHE A 168 -14.85 -13.82 -1.58
N PRO A 169 -15.26 -14.92 -0.94
CA PRO A 169 -15.06 -16.27 -1.49
C PRO A 169 -15.74 -16.46 -2.85
N ASP A 170 -16.84 -15.75 -3.12
CA ASP A 170 -17.63 -15.90 -4.35
C ASP A 170 -17.06 -15.17 -5.57
N LEU A 171 -16.11 -14.23 -5.39
CA LEU A 171 -15.53 -13.43 -6.48
C LEU A 171 -14.25 -14.05 -7.08
N MET A 172 -13.81 -15.19 -6.56
CA MET A 172 -12.58 -15.88 -6.98
C MET A 172 -12.87 -17.24 -7.65
N GLN A 173 -14.10 -17.46 -8.14
CA GLN A 173 -14.48 -18.61 -8.96
C GLN A 173 -14.10 -18.40 -10.42
#